data_AF-A0A961ZY70-F1
#
_entry.id   AF-A0A961ZY70-F1
#
_cell.length_a   1.000
_cell.length_b   1.000
_cell.length_c   1.000
_cell.angle_alpha   90.00
_cell.angle_beta   90.00
_cell.angle_gamma   90.00
#
_symmetry.space_group_name_H-M   'P 1'
#
loop_
_entity.id
_entity.type
_entity.pdbx_description
1 polymer ?
#
loop_
_entity_poly.entity_id
_entity_poly.type
_entity_poly.pdbx_seq_one_letter_code
_entity_poly.pdbx_strand_id
1 'polypeptide(L)'
;MLKGQDGEAKRGTRDNYSQLCVLLIAGPSGSGKSTFIDALRSDQLPLQLRNSFPVDVASWPAFEANDVLKRGDNYQKLHPDLFEKRGVILHYDTFFIHRAGLSSYAEDPIWPIITTAAKLYVVSIEPTASQLQDQFFERFHLHMKSKGVMRSAWHRLVKRRMRQLNYKLFRKGMPDSASLYKSTDTIESWQGRWEQALSSLTFIKAENRLVRIKPCRDQDGQNTYVMK
;
A
#
# COMPACT_ATOMS: atom_id res chain seq x y z
N MET A 1 12.50 -18.34 32.13
CA MET A 1 11.15 -17.95 32.56
C MET A 1 10.98 -16.43 32.38
N LEU A 2 10.51 -15.98 31.21
CA LEU A 2 10.09 -14.60 30.93
C LEU A 2 8.98 -14.65 29.86
N LYS A 3 7.81 -15.23 30.21
CA LYS A 3 6.67 -15.38 29.27
C LYS A 3 5.42 -14.56 29.68
N GLY A 4 5.55 -13.61 30.61
CA GLY A 4 4.40 -12.93 31.22
C GLY A 4 4.10 -11.49 30.77
N GLN A 5 5.06 -10.74 30.22
CA GLN A 5 4.90 -9.29 30.02
C GLN A 5 4.41 -8.87 28.62
N ASP A 6 4.45 -9.76 27.62
CA ASP A 6 4.02 -9.42 26.24
C ASP A 6 2.49 -9.35 26.06
N GLY A 7 1.71 -9.79 27.06
CA GLY A 7 0.25 -9.90 26.95
C GLY A 7 -0.50 -8.58 27.19
N GLU A 8 -0.06 -7.77 28.15
CA GLU A 8 -0.76 -6.52 28.54
C GLU A 8 -0.50 -5.39 27.54
N ALA A 9 0.74 -5.24 27.06
CA ALA A 9 1.09 -4.22 26.07
C ALA A 9 0.29 -4.38 24.76
N LYS A 10 -0.08 -5.62 24.38
CA LYS A 10 -0.86 -5.92 23.17
C LYS A 10 -2.36 -5.63 23.30
N ARG A 11 -2.93 -5.61 24.51
CA ARG A 11 -4.35 -5.25 24.72
C ARG A 11 -4.54 -3.74 24.58
N GLY A 12 -3.74 -2.93 25.27
CA GLY A 12 -3.85 -1.47 25.22
C GLY A 12 -3.67 -0.88 23.82
N THR A 13 -2.86 -1.52 22.96
CA THR A 13 -2.67 -1.05 21.57
C THR A 13 -3.89 -1.30 20.68
N ARG A 14 -4.67 -2.35 20.91
CA ARG A 14 -5.82 -2.70 20.05
C ARG A 14 -7.02 -1.78 20.28
N ASP A 15 -7.23 -1.37 21.53
CA ASP A 15 -8.38 -0.55 21.88
C ASP A 15 -8.27 0.87 21.29
N ASN A 16 -7.05 1.39 21.13
CA ASN A 16 -6.82 2.74 20.62
C ASN A 16 -7.21 2.93 19.14
N TYR A 17 -7.19 1.88 18.33
CA TYR A 17 -7.58 1.98 16.91
C TYR A 17 -9.10 1.99 16.70
N SER A 18 -9.87 1.55 17.69
CA SER A 18 -11.33 1.41 17.59
C SER A 18 -12.07 2.73 17.38
N GLN A 19 -11.41 3.86 17.62
CA GLN A 19 -11.95 5.22 17.41
C GLN A 19 -11.48 5.87 16.10
N LEU A 20 -10.53 5.25 15.39
CA LEU A 20 -9.88 5.80 14.22
C LEU A 20 -10.69 5.56 12.94
N CYS A 21 -10.91 6.59 12.13
CA CYS A 21 -11.38 6.42 10.75
C CYS A 21 -10.18 6.27 9.79
N VAL A 22 -10.23 5.30 8.90
CA VAL A 22 -9.11 5.01 7.97
C VAL A 22 -9.60 5.13 6.54
N LEU A 23 -8.89 5.92 5.73
CA LEU A 23 -8.94 5.86 4.28
C LEU A 23 -7.72 5.09 3.76
N LEU A 24 -7.92 3.84 3.38
CA LEU A 24 -6.89 2.98 2.79
C LEU A 24 -6.85 3.18 1.27
N ILE A 25 -5.80 3.82 0.77
CA ILE A 25 -5.52 3.93 -0.66
C ILE A 25 -4.59 2.79 -1.06
N ALA A 26 -5.14 1.75 -1.67
CA ALA A 26 -4.45 0.51 -1.96
C ALA A 26 -4.23 0.29 -3.46
N GLY A 27 -3.12 -0.34 -3.80
CA GLY A 27 -2.81 -0.77 -5.15
C GLY A 27 -1.31 -1.03 -5.30
N PRO A 28 -0.87 -1.66 -6.40
CA PRO A 28 0.54 -1.94 -6.63
C PRO A 28 1.36 -0.64 -6.78
N SER A 29 2.67 -0.69 -6.48
CA SER A 29 3.58 0.41 -6.81
C SER A 29 3.44 0.79 -8.28
N GLY A 30 3.28 2.09 -8.55
CA GLY A 30 3.00 2.59 -9.90
C GLY A 30 1.57 3.03 -10.13
N SER A 31 0.59 2.43 -9.45
CA SER A 31 -0.84 2.55 -9.79
C SER A 31 -1.48 3.94 -9.72
N GLY A 32 -0.76 4.98 -9.26
CA GLY A 32 -1.30 6.34 -9.14
C GLY A 32 -1.90 6.67 -7.78
N LYS A 33 -1.54 5.94 -6.72
CA LYS A 33 -1.99 6.21 -5.33
C LYS A 33 -1.63 7.62 -4.84
N SER A 34 -0.36 8.04 -5.01
CA SER A 34 0.06 9.39 -4.62
C SER A 34 -0.72 10.45 -5.41
N THR A 35 -0.85 10.27 -6.72
CA THR A 35 -1.67 11.13 -7.59
C THR A 35 -3.12 11.21 -7.13
N PHE A 36 -3.70 10.08 -6.68
CA PHE A 36 -5.06 10.06 -6.15
C PHE A 36 -5.18 10.87 -4.84
N ILE A 37 -4.20 10.74 -3.94
CA ILE A 37 -4.15 11.51 -2.68
C ILE A 37 -3.99 13.01 -2.99
N ASP A 38 -3.15 13.37 -3.95
CA ASP A 38 -2.96 14.77 -4.35
C ASP A 38 -4.25 15.35 -4.97
N ALA A 39 -4.92 14.57 -5.84
CA ALA A 39 -6.21 14.95 -6.41
C ALA A 39 -7.32 15.06 -5.34
N LEU A 40 -7.32 14.18 -4.33
CA LEU A 40 -8.22 14.27 -3.18
C LEU A 40 -7.99 15.57 -2.39
N ARG A 41 -6.73 15.91 -2.12
CA ARG A 41 -6.33 17.12 -1.37
C ARG A 41 -6.60 18.40 -2.11
N SER A 42 -6.51 18.36 -3.44
CA SER A 42 -6.69 19.51 -4.32
C SER A 42 -8.14 19.68 -4.76
N ASP A 43 -9.05 18.87 -4.23
CA ASP A 43 -10.47 18.86 -4.58
C ASP A 43 -10.73 18.64 -6.09
N GLN A 44 -9.90 17.80 -6.72
CA GLN A 44 -9.95 17.47 -8.15
C GLN A 44 -10.57 16.10 -8.46
N LEU A 45 -10.97 15.34 -7.44
CA LEU A 45 -11.66 14.08 -7.68
C LEU A 45 -13.07 14.31 -8.29
N PRO A 46 -13.53 13.40 -9.17
CA PRO A 46 -14.92 13.35 -9.62
C PRO A 46 -15.90 13.38 -8.44
N LEU A 47 -17.00 14.11 -8.59
CA LEU A 47 -17.98 14.34 -7.51
C LEU A 47 -18.51 13.02 -6.90
N GLN A 48 -18.75 12.01 -7.74
CA GLN A 48 -19.20 10.68 -7.29
C GLN A 48 -18.20 10.01 -6.33
N LEU A 49 -16.90 10.11 -6.63
CA LEU A 49 -15.84 9.60 -5.77
C LEU A 49 -15.74 10.41 -4.49
N ARG A 50 -15.77 11.74 -4.59
CA ARG A 50 -15.71 12.63 -3.43
C ARG A 50 -16.82 12.34 -2.41
N ASN A 51 -18.05 12.16 -2.90
CA ASN A 51 -19.22 11.86 -2.07
C ASN A 51 -19.17 10.47 -1.42
N SER A 52 -18.21 9.62 -1.80
CA SER A 52 -18.02 8.30 -1.20
C SER A 52 -17.20 8.33 0.11
N PHE A 53 -16.64 9.49 0.48
CA PHE A 53 -15.76 9.66 1.64
C PHE A 53 -16.28 10.73 2.61
N PRO A 54 -15.76 10.79 3.84
CA PRO A 54 -16.04 11.89 4.78
C PRO A 54 -15.66 13.26 4.20
N VAL A 55 -16.41 14.30 4.55
CA VAL A 55 -16.24 15.66 4.02
C VAL A 55 -14.85 16.23 4.33
N ASP A 56 -14.27 15.87 5.47
CA ASP A 56 -12.98 16.35 5.95
C ASP A 56 -11.79 15.49 5.52
N VAL A 57 -12.01 14.41 4.74
CA VAL A 57 -10.99 13.40 4.44
C VAL A 57 -9.74 13.96 3.76
N ALA A 58 -9.88 15.03 2.97
CA ALA A 58 -8.76 15.69 2.30
C ALA A 58 -7.75 16.30 3.29
N SER A 59 -8.19 16.66 4.50
CA SER A 59 -7.35 17.24 5.55
C SER A 59 -6.62 16.19 6.40
N TRP A 60 -6.98 14.90 6.25
CA TRP A 60 -6.41 13.84 7.06
C TRP A 60 -4.91 13.66 6.75
N PRO A 61 -4.08 13.39 7.78
CA PRO A 61 -2.67 13.09 7.57
C PRO A 61 -2.52 11.80 6.76
N ALA A 62 -1.53 11.77 5.87
CA ALA A 62 -1.25 10.62 5.04
C ALA A 62 0.07 9.96 5.45
N PHE A 63 0.03 8.63 5.59
CA PHE A 63 1.17 7.82 6.01
C PHE A 63 1.42 6.70 5.01
N GLU A 64 2.69 6.36 4.79
CA GLU A 64 3.04 5.17 4.05
C GLU A 64 2.86 3.93 4.93
N ALA A 65 1.94 3.04 4.55
CA ALA A 65 1.61 1.84 5.31
C ALA A 65 2.77 0.82 5.41
N ASN A 66 3.79 0.98 4.58
CA ASN A 66 4.97 0.12 4.55
C ASN A 66 6.13 0.65 5.40
N ASP A 67 6.02 1.86 5.98
CA ASP A 67 7.14 2.47 6.68
C ASP A 67 7.57 1.68 7.91
N VAL A 68 6.64 1.00 8.58
CA VAL A 68 6.97 0.05 9.66
C VAL A 68 7.87 -1.08 9.17
N LEU A 69 7.52 -1.71 8.04
CA LEU A 69 8.34 -2.78 7.47
C LEU A 69 9.68 -2.27 6.95
N LYS A 70 9.76 -1.03 6.46
CA LYS A 70 11.02 -0.43 5.98
C LYS A 70 11.97 -0.02 7.10
N ARG A 71 11.43 0.53 8.19
CA ARG A 71 12.20 1.12 9.30
C ARG A 71 12.40 0.15 10.46
N GLY A 72 11.63 -0.94 10.50
CA GLY A 72 11.71 -1.96 11.56
C GLY A 72 11.19 -1.47 12.91
N ASP A 73 10.31 -0.47 12.91
CA ASP A 73 9.74 0.12 14.14
C ASP A 73 8.22 -0.03 14.16
N ASN A 74 7.56 0.28 15.27
CA ASN A 74 6.10 0.22 15.37
C ASN A 74 5.42 1.51 14.88
N TYR A 75 4.15 1.41 14.48
CA TYR A 75 3.39 2.53 13.92
C TYR A 75 3.25 3.70 14.89
N GLN A 76 3.09 3.40 16.18
CA GLN A 76 2.89 4.41 17.23
C GLN A 76 4.11 5.32 17.40
N LYS A 77 5.32 4.76 17.29
CA LYS A 77 6.56 5.52 17.39
C LYS A 77 6.82 6.33 16.14
N LEU A 78 6.49 5.79 14.96
CA LEU A 78 6.66 6.51 13.70
C LEU A 78 5.66 7.66 13.56
N HIS A 79 4.46 7.51 14.15
CA HIS A 79 3.36 8.45 14.04
C HIS A 79 2.66 8.60 15.41
N PRO A 80 3.28 9.32 16.37
CA PRO A 80 2.72 9.49 17.71
C PRO A 80 1.34 10.17 17.67
N ASP A 81 1.16 11.12 16.74
CA ASP A 81 -0.06 11.89 16.59
C ASP A 81 -1.22 11.09 15.96
N LEU A 82 -0.99 9.86 15.51
CA LEU A 82 -1.99 9.03 14.83
C LEU A 82 -3.27 8.88 15.67
N PHE A 83 -3.11 8.80 17.00
CA PHE A 83 -4.20 8.60 17.96
C PHE A 83 -4.89 9.89 18.39
N GLU A 84 -4.26 11.04 18.17
CA GLU A 84 -4.88 12.35 18.43
C GLU A 84 -5.85 12.74 17.32
N LYS A 85 -5.73 12.10 16.15
CA LYS A 85 -6.55 12.39 14.97
C LYS A 85 -7.73 11.44 14.88
N ARG A 86 -8.88 11.96 14.45
CA ARG A 86 -10.08 11.16 14.19
C ARG A 86 -10.01 10.37 12.88
N GLY A 87 -9.13 10.75 11.96
CA GLY A 87 -9.03 10.15 10.62
C GLY A 87 -7.62 10.18 10.04
N VAL A 88 -7.28 9.16 9.24
CA VAL A 88 -5.94 8.99 8.62
C VAL A 88 -6.05 8.41 7.21
N ILE A 89 -5.11 8.78 6.33
CA ILE A 89 -4.95 8.19 5.00
C ILE A 89 -3.77 7.22 5.03
N LEU A 90 -4.00 5.95 4.69
CA LEU A 90 -2.95 4.94 4.57
C LEU A 90 -2.63 4.68 3.10
N HIS A 91 -1.43 5.04 2.68
CA HIS A 91 -0.89 4.74 1.36
C HIS A 91 -0.29 3.33 1.35
N TYR A 92 -1.05 2.37 0.79
CA TYR A 92 -0.78 0.94 0.89
C TYR A 92 -0.34 0.35 -0.45
N ASP A 93 0.86 -0.23 -0.49
CA ASP A 93 1.37 -0.93 -1.68
C ASP A 93 1.10 -2.43 -1.54
N THR A 94 0.12 -2.92 -2.31
CA THR A 94 -0.33 -4.31 -2.22
C THR A 94 0.72 -5.33 -2.63
N PHE A 95 1.76 -4.91 -3.37
CA PHE A 95 2.88 -5.78 -3.77
C PHE A 95 4.01 -5.78 -2.72
N PHE A 96 4.04 -4.78 -1.83
CA PHE A 96 5.13 -4.61 -0.90
C PHE A 96 5.25 -5.79 0.06
N ILE A 97 4.14 -6.29 0.60
CA ILE A 97 4.14 -7.38 1.58
C ILE A 97 4.84 -8.65 1.05
N HIS A 98 4.62 -8.96 -0.23
CA HIS A 98 5.19 -10.12 -0.88
C HIS A 98 6.65 -9.91 -1.23
N ARG A 99 7.01 -8.67 -1.59
CA ARG A 99 8.42 -8.28 -1.71
C ARG A 99 9.14 -8.34 -0.36
N ALA A 100 8.46 -8.05 0.74
CA ALA A 100 8.99 -8.17 2.11
C ALA A 100 9.05 -9.63 2.60
N GLY A 101 8.41 -10.56 1.88
CA GLY A 101 8.42 -11.99 2.20
C GLY A 101 7.33 -12.42 3.17
N LEU A 102 6.30 -11.61 3.35
CA LEU A 102 5.11 -11.98 4.11
C LEU A 102 4.23 -12.92 3.29
N SER A 103 3.62 -13.91 3.96
CA SER A 103 2.83 -14.95 3.31
C SER A 103 1.41 -14.47 2.99
N SER A 104 0.88 -13.53 3.77
CA SER A 104 -0.47 -12.98 3.64
C SER A 104 -0.55 -11.52 4.08
N TYR A 105 -1.63 -10.84 3.69
CA TYR A 105 -1.94 -9.47 4.14
C TYR A 105 -2.16 -9.38 5.65
N ALA A 106 -2.64 -10.45 6.28
CA ALA A 106 -2.87 -10.49 7.72
C ALA A 106 -1.58 -10.46 8.56
N GLU A 107 -0.44 -10.80 7.96
CA GLU A 107 0.88 -10.71 8.60
C GLU A 107 1.47 -9.29 8.54
N ASP A 108 0.87 -8.36 7.79
CA ASP A 108 1.36 -6.99 7.74
C ASP A 108 1.17 -6.29 9.09
N PRO A 109 2.21 -5.67 9.67
CA PRO A 109 2.09 -4.88 10.90
C PRO A 109 1.05 -3.76 10.88
N ILE A 110 0.65 -3.23 9.71
CA ILE A 110 -0.46 -2.25 9.61
C ILE A 110 -1.83 -2.92 9.66
N TRP A 111 -1.93 -4.23 9.45
CA TRP A 111 -3.20 -4.95 9.36
C TRP A 111 -4.09 -4.81 10.60
N PRO A 112 -3.57 -4.81 11.85
CA PRO A 112 -4.38 -4.52 13.02
C PRO A 112 -5.06 -3.15 12.94
N ILE A 113 -4.38 -2.12 12.45
CA ILE A 113 -4.94 -0.77 12.30
C ILE A 113 -6.11 -0.80 11.31
N ILE A 114 -5.90 -1.45 10.16
CA ILE A 114 -6.93 -1.56 9.10
C ILE A 114 -8.17 -2.32 9.61
N THR A 115 -7.97 -3.44 10.31
CA THR A 115 -9.07 -4.33 10.73
C THR A 115 -9.81 -3.86 11.98
N THR A 116 -9.16 -3.08 12.85
CA THR A 116 -9.77 -2.61 14.11
C THR A 116 -10.29 -1.18 14.05
N ALA A 117 -9.91 -0.40 13.03
CA ALA A 117 -10.42 0.95 12.77
C ALA A 117 -11.94 1.06 12.94
N ALA A 118 -12.43 2.14 13.54
CA ALA A 118 -13.85 2.44 13.74
C ALA A 118 -14.62 2.26 12.42
N LYS A 119 -14.12 2.95 11.38
CA LYS A 119 -14.64 2.94 10.01
C LYS A 119 -13.49 2.80 9.03
N LEU A 120 -13.70 1.98 8.01
CA LEU A 120 -12.72 1.77 6.95
C LEU A 120 -13.31 2.14 5.58
N TYR A 121 -12.67 3.09 4.91
CA TYR A 121 -12.88 3.42 3.52
C TYR A 121 -11.71 2.86 2.73
N VAL A 122 -11.97 2.05 1.71
CA VAL A 122 -10.93 1.46 0.88
C VAL A 122 -11.09 1.95 -0.54
N VAL A 123 -10.01 2.50 -1.09
CA VAL A 123 -9.88 2.79 -2.52
C VAL A 123 -8.90 1.78 -3.10
N SER A 124 -9.42 0.83 -3.86
CA SER A 124 -8.61 -0.15 -4.60
C SER A 124 -8.34 0.40 -6.00
N ILE A 125 -7.10 0.83 -6.25
CA ILE A 125 -6.67 1.30 -7.57
C ILE A 125 -6.17 0.10 -8.38
N GLU A 126 -6.92 -0.24 -9.43
CA GLU A 126 -6.78 -1.48 -10.18
C GLU A 126 -6.47 -1.22 -11.66
N PRO A 127 -5.23 -0.79 -11.97
CA PRO A 127 -4.75 -0.77 -13.34
C PRO A 127 -4.69 -2.19 -13.92
N THR A 128 -4.74 -2.30 -15.25
CA THR A 128 -4.51 -3.56 -15.94
C THR A 128 -3.06 -4.02 -15.77
N ALA A 129 -2.80 -5.31 -15.96
CA ALA A 129 -1.43 -5.84 -15.93
C ALA A 129 -0.50 -5.15 -16.94
N SER A 130 -1.01 -4.87 -18.15
CA SER A 130 -0.28 -4.12 -19.18
C SER A 130 0.07 -2.70 -18.72
N GLN A 131 -0.90 -1.95 -18.16
CA GLN A 131 -0.66 -0.61 -17.62
C GLN A 131 0.43 -0.62 -16.54
N LEU A 132 0.44 -1.64 -15.67
CA LEU A 132 1.46 -1.77 -14.64
C LEU A 132 2.84 -2.08 -15.19
N GLN A 133 2.91 -2.97 -16.19
CA GLN A 133 4.14 -3.28 -16.89
C GLN A 133 4.73 -2.04 -17.52
N ASP A 134 3.94 -1.33 -18.32
CA ASP A 134 4.37 -0.13 -19.03
C ASP A 134 4.87 0.94 -18.06
N GLN A 135 4.09 1.25 -17.02
CA GLN A 135 4.47 2.22 -16.00
C GLN A 135 5.72 1.80 -15.23
N PHE A 136 5.86 0.51 -14.90
CA PHE A 136 7.04 0.01 -14.21
C PHE A 136 8.29 0.14 -15.08
N PHE A 137 8.23 -0.28 -16.33
CA PHE A 137 9.37 -0.23 -17.25
C PHE A 137 9.75 1.21 -17.59
N GLU A 138 8.77 2.08 -17.84
CA GLU A 138 9.01 3.51 -18.06
C GLU A 138 9.76 4.13 -16.87
N ARG A 139 9.25 3.94 -15.65
CA ARG A 139 9.90 4.44 -14.42
C ARG A 139 11.26 3.82 -14.21
N PHE A 140 11.40 2.53 -14.48
CA PHE A 140 12.68 1.84 -14.37
C PHE A 140 13.70 2.42 -15.35
N HIS A 141 13.31 2.69 -16.60
CA HIS A 141 14.16 3.32 -17.60
C HIS A 141 14.56 4.74 -17.21
N LEU A 142 13.62 5.57 -16.76
CA LEU A 142 13.90 6.94 -16.27
C LEU A 142 14.86 6.92 -15.07
N HIS A 143 14.64 6.01 -14.11
CA HIS A 143 15.51 5.85 -12.94
C HIS A 143 16.91 5.33 -13.29
N MET A 144 17.02 4.50 -14.33
CA MET A 144 18.32 4.04 -14.83
C MET A 144 19.06 5.15 -15.58
N LYS A 145 18.36 6.02 -16.32
CA LYS A 145 18.94 7.20 -16.97
C LYS A 145 19.47 8.22 -15.95
N SER A 146 18.76 8.42 -14.84
CA SER A 146 19.19 9.37 -13.80
C SER A 146 20.37 8.88 -12.95
N LYS A 147 20.69 7.58 -12.98
CA LYS A 147 21.83 7.02 -12.25
C LYS A 147 23.07 6.97 -13.14
N GLY A 148 24.13 7.66 -12.70
CA GLY A 148 25.45 7.56 -13.33
C GLY A 148 25.90 6.10 -13.53
N VAL A 149 26.64 5.86 -14.61
CA VAL A 149 27.04 4.53 -15.10
C VAL A 149 27.61 3.64 -14.00
N MET A 150 28.45 4.21 -13.13
CA MET A 150 29.10 3.52 -12.01
C MET A 150 28.10 3.02 -10.96
N ARG A 151 27.09 3.83 -10.60
CA ARG A 151 26.03 3.47 -9.64
C ARG A 151 25.12 2.39 -10.21
N SER A 152 24.88 2.43 -11.52
CA SER A 152 24.12 1.44 -12.28
C SER A 152 24.85 0.09 -12.37
N ALA A 153 26.17 0.09 -12.51
CA ALA A 153 26.99 -1.12 -12.47
C ALA A 153 27.04 -1.74 -11.06
N TRP A 154 27.27 -0.92 -10.02
CA TRP A 154 27.26 -1.37 -8.62
C TRP A 154 25.93 -2.02 -8.22
N HIS A 155 24.81 -1.39 -8.57
CA HIS A 155 23.48 -1.94 -8.30
C HIS A 155 23.27 -3.31 -8.96
N ARG A 156 23.74 -3.47 -10.21
CA ARG A 156 23.60 -4.71 -10.97
C ARG A 156 24.47 -5.84 -10.42
N LEU A 157 25.72 -5.54 -10.07
CA LEU A 157 26.70 -6.57 -9.71
C LEU A 157 26.66 -6.94 -8.23
N VAL A 158 26.58 -5.95 -7.34
CA VAL A 158 26.73 -6.17 -5.89
C VAL A 158 25.38 -6.31 -5.19
N LYS A 159 24.51 -5.30 -5.32
CA LYS A 159 23.26 -5.27 -4.55
C LYS A 159 22.31 -6.41 -4.95
N ARG A 160 22.25 -6.77 -6.24
CA ARG A 160 21.44 -7.89 -6.72
C ARG A 160 21.95 -9.22 -6.18
N ARG A 161 23.26 -9.47 -6.21
CA ARG A 161 23.85 -10.71 -5.65
C ARG A 161 23.64 -10.82 -4.15
N MET A 162 23.82 -9.74 -3.39
CA MET A 162 23.53 -9.74 -1.95
C MET A 162 22.07 -10.06 -1.66
N ARG A 163 21.11 -9.49 -2.41
CA ARG A 163 19.68 -9.81 -2.24
C ARG A 163 19.37 -11.27 -2.59
N GLN A 164 19.98 -11.81 -3.63
CA GLN A 164 19.83 -13.22 -4.00
C GLN A 164 20.40 -14.16 -2.93
N LEU A 165 21.54 -13.81 -2.35
CA LEU A 165 22.14 -14.57 -1.24
C LEU A 165 21.25 -14.51 0.01
N ASN A 166 20.78 -13.32 0.39
CA ASN A 166 19.85 -13.17 1.51
C ASN A 166 18.55 -13.95 1.29
N TYR A 167 18.00 -13.93 0.08
CA TYR A 167 16.84 -14.77 -0.26
C TYR A 167 17.15 -16.26 -0.13
N LYS A 168 18.29 -16.73 -0.63
CA LYS A 168 18.67 -18.15 -0.51
C LYS A 168 18.88 -18.58 0.95
N LEU A 169 19.49 -17.73 1.76
CA LEU A 169 19.82 -18.03 3.15
C LEU A 169 18.60 -17.94 4.07
N PHE A 170 17.76 -16.93 3.90
CA PHE A 170 16.66 -16.64 4.83
C PHE A 170 15.27 -16.92 4.25
N ARG A 171 15.15 -17.21 2.95
CA ARG A 171 13.88 -17.36 2.20
C ARG A 171 12.91 -16.19 2.38
N LYS A 172 13.41 -15.02 2.77
CA LYS A 172 12.61 -13.81 3.01
C LYS A 172 12.77 -12.82 1.86
N GLY A 173 11.64 -12.45 1.28
CA GLY A 173 11.47 -11.37 0.32
C GLY A 173 11.95 -11.68 -1.10
N MET A 174 11.34 -11.05 -2.11
CA MET A 174 11.75 -11.28 -3.49
C MET A 174 13.06 -10.55 -3.84
N PRO A 175 13.99 -11.22 -4.55
CA PRO A 175 15.31 -10.66 -4.86
C PRO A 175 15.25 -9.48 -5.84
N ASP A 176 14.20 -9.41 -6.66
CA ASP A 176 14.02 -8.39 -7.69
C ASP A 176 12.55 -7.94 -7.78
N SER A 177 12.33 -6.63 -7.77
CA SER A 177 10.98 -6.10 -8.03
C SER A 177 10.58 -6.31 -9.49
N ALA A 178 11.52 -6.36 -10.43
CA ALA A 178 11.19 -6.50 -11.84
C ALA A 178 10.54 -7.86 -12.16
N SER A 179 10.86 -8.93 -11.43
CA SER A 179 10.22 -10.23 -11.65
C SER A 179 8.73 -10.21 -11.33
N LEU A 180 8.28 -9.37 -10.40
CA LEU A 180 6.86 -9.21 -10.07
C LEU A 180 6.05 -8.68 -11.24
N TYR A 181 6.63 -7.77 -12.02
CA TYR A 181 5.93 -7.10 -13.10
C TYR A 181 6.09 -7.82 -14.44
N LYS A 182 7.06 -8.72 -14.58
CA LYS A 182 7.36 -9.39 -15.87
C LYS A 182 6.29 -10.37 -16.34
N SER A 183 5.50 -10.94 -15.45
CA SER A 183 4.51 -11.97 -15.78
C SER A 183 3.12 -11.47 -15.45
N THR A 184 2.23 -11.53 -16.45
CA THR A 184 0.80 -11.23 -16.28
C THR A 184 0.16 -12.14 -15.25
N ASP A 185 0.39 -13.45 -15.34
CA ASP A 185 -0.10 -14.44 -14.37
C ASP A 185 0.33 -14.14 -12.94
N THR A 186 1.55 -13.62 -12.75
CA THR A 186 2.03 -13.20 -11.44
C THR A 186 1.20 -12.03 -10.93
N ILE A 187 1.02 -10.97 -11.74
CA ILE A 187 0.21 -9.80 -11.39
C ILE A 187 -1.23 -10.22 -11.07
N GLU A 188 -1.84 -11.05 -11.90
CA GLU A 188 -3.21 -11.53 -11.74
C GLU A 188 -3.38 -12.39 -10.48
N SER A 189 -2.44 -13.30 -10.21
CA SER A 189 -2.44 -14.09 -8.97
C SER A 189 -2.39 -13.19 -7.72
N TRP A 190 -1.60 -12.11 -7.76
CA TRP A 190 -1.56 -11.13 -6.67
C TRP A 190 -2.85 -10.35 -6.53
N GLN A 191 -3.44 -9.92 -7.64
CA GLN A 191 -4.73 -9.23 -7.63
C GLN A 191 -5.80 -10.13 -7.01
N GLY A 192 -5.86 -11.42 -7.37
CA GLY A 192 -6.79 -12.37 -6.74
C GLY A 192 -6.58 -12.53 -5.23
N ARG A 193 -5.34 -12.59 -4.74
CA ARG A 193 -5.05 -12.62 -3.30
C ARG A 193 -5.48 -11.34 -2.59
N TRP A 194 -5.25 -10.19 -3.22
CA TRP A 194 -5.69 -8.90 -2.68
C TRP A 194 -7.22 -8.82 -2.62
N GLU A 195 -7.92 -9.30 -3.64
CA GLU A 195 -9.38 -9.36 -3.65
C GLU A 195 -9.95 -10.23 -2.53
N GLN A 196 -9.33 -11.38 -2.25
CA GLN A 196 -9.71 -12.23 -1.11
C GLN A 196 -9.54 -11.48 0.22
N ALA A 197 -8.45 -10.71 0.37
CA ALA A 197 -8.22 -9.89 1.56
C ALA A 197 -9.25 -8.75 1.68
N LEU A 198 -9.59 -8.07 0.57
CA LEU A 198 -10.62 -7.04 0.54
C LEU A 198 -11.99 -7.57 0.93
N SER A 199 -12.39 -8.72 0.39
CA SER A 199 -13.67 -9.37 0.74
C SER A 199 -13.74 -9.69 2.23
N SER A 200 -12.62 -10.06 2.84
CA SER A 200 -12.54 -10.26 4.28
C SER A 200 -12.72 -8.94 5.05
N LEU A 201 -12.18 -7.82 4.57
CA LEU A 201 -12.29 -6.51 5.22
C LEU A 201 -13.72 -5.93 5.15
N THR A 202 -14.41 -6.08 4.02
CA THR A 202 -15.78 -5.56 3.86
C THR A 202 -16.80 -6.38 4.64
N PHE A 203 -16.54 -7.66 4.87
CA PHE A 203 -17.42 -8.51 5.69
C PHE A 203 -17.36 -8.18 7.19
N ILE A 204 -16.26 -7.60 7.67
CA ILE A 204 -16.07 -7.34 9.12
C ILE A 204 -17.03 -6.26 9.65
N LYS A 205 -17.34 -5.21 8.88
CA LYS A 205 -18.26 -4.14 9.30
C LYS A 205 -19.09 -3.62 8.13
N ALA A 206 -20.42 -3.56 8.32
CA ALA A 206 -21.37 -3.05 7.31
C ALA A 206 -21.14 -1.57 6.94
N GLU A 207 -20.49 -0.81 7.82
CA GLU A 207 -20.14 0.60 7.60
C GLU A 207 -18.92 0.78 6.70
N ASN A 208 -18.14 -0.28 6.46
CA ASN A 208 -16.99 -0.20 5.58
C ASN A 208 -17.44 0.08 4.14
N ARG A 209 -16.63 0.87 3.44
CA ARG A 209 -16.89 1.26 2.05
C ARG A 209 -15.71 0.83 1.20
N LEU A 210 -15.98 0.11 0.12
CA LEU A 210 -14.99 -0.24 -0.88
C LEU A 210 -15.34 0.45 -2.19
N VAL A 211 -14.42 1.26 -2.68
CA VAL A 211 -14.47 1.91 -3.99
C VAL A 211 -13.36 1.30 -4.84
N ARG A 212 -13.74 0.67 -5.94
CA ARG A 212 -12.78 0.18 -6.93
C ARG A 212 -12.67 1.21 -8.04
N ILE A 213 -11.44 1.60 -8.37
CA ILE A 213 -11.20 2.58 -9.42
C ILE A 213 -10.18 2.07 -10.42
N LYS A 214 -10.40 2.42 -11.69
CA LYS A 214 -9.42 2.24 -12.75
C LYS A 214 -8.81 3.60 -13.09
N PRO A 215 -7.47 3.74 -13.07
CA PRO A 215 -6.84 4.93 -13.61
C PRO A 215 -6.98 4.96 -15.13
N CYS A 216 -7.43 6.08 -15.66
CA CYS A 216 -7.52 6.36 -17.09
C CYS A 216 -6.97 7.75 -17.41
N ARG A 217 -6.79 8.03 -18.70
CA ARG A 217 -6.51 9.38 -19.18
C ARG A 217 -7.75 9.94 -19.83
N ASP A 218 -8.07 11.20 -19.56
CA ASP A 218 -9.13 11.91 -20.28
C ASP A 218 -8.66 12.31 -21.70
N GLN A 219 -9.51 13.06 -22.41
CA GLN A 219 -9.23 13.53 -23.76
C GLN A 219 -8.01 14.46 -23.83
N ASP A 220 -7.71 15.17 -22.74
CA ASP A 220 -6.58 16.09 -22.59
C ASP A 220 -5.31 15.37 -22.10
N GLY A 221 -5.38 14.05 -21.89
CA GLY A 221 -4.28 13.24 -21.39
C GLY A 221 -4.03 13.38 -19.89
N GLN A 222 -4.89 14.08 -19.15
CA GLN A 222 -4.80 14.18 -17.69
C GLN A 222 -5.27 12.88 -17.03
N ASN A 223 -4.70 12.56 -15.87
CA ASN A 223 -5.11 11.37 -15.12
C ASN A 223 -6.50 11.59 -14.51
N THR A 224 -7.42 10.70 -14.83
CA THR A 224 -8.76 10.65 -14.24
C THR A 224 -9.06 9.25 -13.71
N TYR A 225 -10.16 9.10 -13.00
CA TYR A 225 -10.54 7.87 -12.31
C TYR A 225 -11.98 7.50 -12.65
N VAL A 226 -12.19 6.25 -13.04
CA VAL A 226 -13.53 5.68 -13.27
C VAL A 226 -13.79 4.62 -12.22
N MET A 227 -14.96 4.73 -11.56
CA MET A 227 -15.46 3.69 -10.66
C MET A 227 -15.78 2.42 -11.47
N LYS A 228 -15.36 1.27 -10.95
CA LYS A 228 -15.74 -0.05 -11.48
C LYS A 228 -17.00 -0.56 -10.82
#